data_AF-A0A2E7S9F8-F1
#
_entry.id   AF-A0A2E7S9F8-F1
#
_cell.length_a   1.000
_cell.length_b   1.000
_cell.length_c   1.000
_cell.angle_alpha   90.00
_cell.angle_beta   90.00
_cell.angle_gamma   90.00
#
_symmetry.space_group_name_H-M   'P 1'
#
loop_
_entity.id
_entity.type
_entity.pdbx_description
1 polymer ?
#
loop_
_entity_poly.entity_id
_entity_poly.type
_entity_poly.pdbx_seq_one_letter_code
_entity_poly.pdbx_strand_id
1 'polypeptide(L)'
;MSPTDWYELAKQKVDTFLSLLDPELEVTVEQIGIKPYDHDEEYESYVLLFAHPSNDMLHWSMEINPSLDFIDNELETTVRNIYAQRMQ
;
A
#
# COMPACT_ATOMS: atom_id res chain seq x y z
N MET A 1 -10.55 13.21 -7.73
CA MET A 1 -9.63 12.09 -7.94
C MET A 1 -10.43 10.82 -7.82
N SER A 2 -10.30 9.91 -8.78
CA SER A 2 -10.83 8.56 -8.72
C SER A 2 -10.12 7.77 -7.59
N PRO A 3 -10.68 6.64 -7.13
CA PRO A 3 -9.96 5.75 -6.21
C PRO A 3 -8.57 5.40 -6.76
N THR A 4 -8.46 4.98 -8.02
CA THR A 4 -7.19 4.66 -8.67
C THR A 4 -6.20 5.83 -8.64
N ASP A 5 -6.65 7.07 -8.89
CA ASP A 5 -5.78 8.25 -8.86
C ASP A 5 -5.13 8.45 -7.49
N TRP A 6 -5.85 8.16 -6.40
CA TRP A 6 -5.32 8.26 -5.03
C TRP A 6 -4.26 7.20 -4.77
N TYR A 7 -4.48 5.96 -5.22
CA TYR A 7 -3.53 4.87 -5.07
C TYR A 7 -2.28 5.07 -5.91
N GLU A 8 -2.42 5.59 -7.13
CA GLU A 8 -1.28 5.98 -7.97
C GLU A 8 -0.47 7.12 -7.34
N LEU A 9 -1.15 8.14 -6.78
CA LEU A 9 -0.47 9.23 -6.06
C LEU A 9 0.28 8.70 -4.82
N ALA A 10 -0.36 7.82 -4.05
CA ALA A 10 0.26 7.20 -2.89
C ALA A 10 1.46 6.32 -3.30
N LYS A 11 1.35 5.54 -4.38
CA LYS A 11 2.46 4.76 -4.94
C LYS A 11 3.63 5.67 -5.32
N GLN A 12 3.38 6.75 -6.06
CA GLN A 12 4.42 7.72 -6.43
C GLN A 12 5.13 8.30 -5.22
N LYS A 13 4.38 8.64 -4.16
CA LYS A 13 4.95 9.11 -2.89
C LYS A 13 5.83 8.04 -2.25
N VAL A 14 5.35 6.79 -2.19
CA VAL A 14 6.12 5.65 -1.66
C VAL A 14 7.41 5.44 -2.44
N ASP A 15 7.37 5.46 -3.77
CA ASP A 15 8.55 5.28 -4.62
C ASP A 15 9.68 6.29 -4.28
N THR A 16 9.35 7.48 -3.77
CA THR A 16 10.35 8.50 -3.39
C THR A 16 11.23 8.11 -2.19
N PHE A 17 10.74 7.24 -1.31
CA PHE A 17 11.45 6.85 -0.09
C PHE A 17 11.64 5.34 0.06
N LEU A 18 10.93 4.51 -0.70
CA LEU A 18 10.95 3.05 -0.55
C LEU A 18 12.36 2.49 -0.79
N SER A 19 13.04 2.95 -1.84
CA SER A 19 14.41 2.52 -2.15
C SER A 19 15.45 2.90 -1.07
N LEU A 20 15.15 3.91 -0.24
CA LEU A 20 15.97 4.29 0.91
C LEU A 20 15.69 3.40 2.13
N LEU A 21 14.51 2.79 2.19
CA LEU A 21 14.12 1.85 3.23
C LEU A 21 14.65 0.45 2.93
N ASP A 22 14.40 -0.03 1.72
CA ASP A 22 14.88 -1.30 1.18
C ASP A 22 14.91 -1.22 -0.36
N PRO A 23 16.08 -1.38 -1.00
CA PRO A 23 16.21 -1.24 -2.45
C PRO A 23 15.57 -2.37 -3.25
N GLU A 24 15.29 -3.53 -2.63
CA GLU A 24 14.66 -4.68 -3.29
C GLU A 24 13.14 -4.75 -3.01
N LEU A 25 12.62 -3.92 -2.11
CA LEU A 25 11.19 -3.85 -1.82
C LEU A 25 10.45 -3.07 -2.92
N GLU A 26 9.48 -3.72 -3.54
CA GLU A 26 8.65 -3.15 -4.60
C GLU A 26 7.28 -2.75 -4.07
N VAL A 27 6.66 -1.73 -4.68
CA VAL A 27 5.27 -1.34 -4.43
C VAL A 27 4.49 -1.27 -5.74
N THR A 28 3.29 -1.82 -5.75
CA THR A 28 2.35 -1.79 -6.87
C THR A 28 0.95 -1.43 -6.41
N VAL A 29 0.10 -0.94 -7.33
CA VAL A 29 -1.34 -0.77 -7.07
C VAL A 29 -2.04 -2.02 -7.56
N GLU A 30 -2.77 -2.68 -6.67
CA GLU A 30 -3.55 -3.87 -7.01
C GLU A 30 -5.04 -3.59 -6.81
N GLN A 31 -5.85 -4.06 -7.75
CA GLN A 31 -7.31 -4.04 -7.64
C GLN A 31 -7.77 -5.33 -6.98
N ILE A 32 -8.53 -5.23 -5.90
CA ILE A 32 -9.05 -6.37 -5.15
C ILE A 32 -10.57 -6.41 -5.19
N GLY A 33 -11.13 -7.60 -5.37
CA GLY A 33 -12.56 -7.85 -5.19
C GLY A 33 -12.85 -8.16 -3.72
N ILE A 34 -13.70 -7.37 -3.08
CA ILE A 34 -14.15 -7.61 -1.71
C ILE A 34 -15.54 -8.24 -1.76
N LYS A 35 -15.65 -9.44 -1.18
CA LYS A 35 -16.91 -10.16 -0.99
C LYS A 35 -17.34 -10.06 0.48
N PRO A 36 -18.24 -9.14 0.84
CA PRO A 36 -18.76 -9.07 2.20
C PRO A 36 -19.55 -10.33 2.58
N TYR A 37 -19.48 -10.76 3.84
CA TYR A 37 -20.17 -11.97 4.32
C TYR A 37 -21.70 -11.81 4.37
N ASP A 38 -22.20 -10.58 4.55
CA ASP A 38 -23.61 -10.28 4.78
C ASP A 38 -24.33 -9.71 3.52
N HIS A 39 -23.62 -9.52 2.42
CA HIS A 39 -24.17 -8.99 1.17
C HIS A 39 -23.64 -9.75 -0.04
N ASP A 40 -24.53 -10.08 -0.99
CA ASP A 40 -24.19 -10.86 -2.20
C ASP A 40 -23.44 -10.05 -3.28
N GLU A 41 -23.29 -8.73 -3.11
CA GLU A 41 -22.58 -7.88 -4.08
C GLU A 41 -21.10 -7.75 -3.72
N GLU A 42 -20.26 -8.33 -4.58
CA GLU A 42 -18.82 -8.06 -4.61
C GLU A 42 -18.59 -6.62 -5.05
N TYR A 43 -17.74 -5.90 -4.32
CA TYR A 43 -17.31 -4.55 -4.70
C TYR A 43 -15.80 -4.50 -4.91
N GLU A 44 -15.37 -3.69 -5.87
CA GLU A 44 -13.96 -3.52 -6.20
C GLU A 44 -13.36 -2.43 -5.30
N SER A 45 -12.16 -2.71 -4.80
CA SER A 45 -11.31 -1.76 -4.07
C SER A 45 -9.89 -1.81 -4.63
N TYR A 46 -9.04 -0.91 -4.16
CA TYR A 46 -7.63 -0.85 -4.52
C TYR A 46 -6.79 -0.94 -3.25
N VAL A 47 -5.57 -1.47 -3.37
CA VAL A 47 -4.57 -1.52 -2.29
C VAL A 47 -3.19 -1.20 -2.84
N LEU A 48 -2.31 -0.73 -1.95
CA LEU A 48 -0.87 -0.77 -2.22
C LEU A 48 -0.36 -2.15 -1.82
N LEU A 49 0.19 -2.89 -2.77
CA LEU A 49 0.84 -4.17 -2.56
C LEU A 49 2.36 -3.98 -2.50
N PHE A 50 2.94 -4.33 -1.37
CA PHE A 50 4.38 -4.34 -1.12
C PHE A 50 4.90 -5.77 -1.19
N ALA A 51 5.99 -6.00 -1.91
CA ALA A 51 6.59 -7.33 -2.06
C ALA A 51 8.11 -7.26 -2.19
N HIS A 52 8.81 -8.12 -1.45
CA HIS A 52 10.25 -8.31 -1.57
C HIS A 52 10.54 -9.67 -2.24
N PRO A 53 11.39 -9.74 -3.28
CA PRO A 53 11.57 -10.95 -4.09
C PRO A 53 12.20 -12.12 -3.32
N SER A 54 13.00 -11.81 -2.29
CA SER A 54 13.76 -12.79 -1.51
C SER A 54 13.28 -12.95 -0.06
N ASN A 55 12.22 -12.25 0.36
CA ASN A 55 11.77 -12.25 1.74
C ASN A 55 10.23 -12.22 1.85
N ASP A 56 9.65 -13.40 2.04
CA ASP A 56 8.19 -13.58 2.15
C ASP A 56 7.57 -12.83 3.34
N MET A 57 8.34 -12.51 4.39
CA MET A 57 7.84 -11.73 5.52
C MET A 57 7.58 -10.26 5.14
N LEU A 58 8.25 -9.77 4.09
CA LEU A 58 8.09 -8.43 3.52
C LEU A 58 7.10 -8.42 2.36
N HIS A 59 5.98 -9.13 2.55
CA HIS A 59 4.85 -9.11 1.62
C HIS A 59 3.57 -8.67 2.35
N TRP A 60 2.98 -7.55 1.94
CA TRP A 60 1.73 -7.05 2.51
C TRP A 60 0.95 -6.13 1.58
N SER A 61 -0.36 -6.12 1.76
CA SER A 61 -1.25 -5.11 1.19
C SER A 61 -1.65 -4.08 2.25
N MET A 62 -1.85 -2.84 1.85
CA MET A 62 -2.47 -1.82 2.70
C MET A 62 -3.43 -0.93 1.92
N GLU A 63 -4.54 -0.58 2.56
CA GLU A 63 -5.43 0.49 2.10
C GLU A 63 -4.84 1.86 2.48
N ILE A 64 -5.25 2.90 1.74
CA ILE A 64 -4.88 4.28 2.04
C ILE A 64 -6.11 5.08 2.43
N ASN A 65 -5.91 6.10 3.26
CA ASN A 65 -6.90 7.16 3.41
C ASN A 65 -6.77 8.13 2.22
N PRO A 66 -7.83 8.34 1.40
CA PRO A 66 -7.77 9.19 0.21
C PRO A 66 -7.79 10.68 0.56
N SER A 67 -6.70 11.15 1.17
CA SER A 67 -6.48 12.55 1.52
C SER A 67 -5.03 12.96 1.26
N LEU A 68 -4.83 14.22 0.87
CA LEU A 68 -3.49 14.77 0.69
C LEU A 68 -2.71 14.80 2.00
N ASP A 69 -3.40 15.11 3.11
CA ASP A 69 -2.77 15.14 4.44
C ASP A 69 -2.17 13.80 4.82
N PHE A 70 -2.92 12.71 4.59
CA PHE A 70 -2.41 11.36 4.81
C PHE A 70 -1.20 11.05 3.91
N ILE A 71 -1.33 11.32 2.61
CA ILE A 71 -0.26 11.01 1.63
C ILE A 71 1.02 11.80 1.94
N ASP A 72 0.90 13.08 2.26
CA ASP A 72 2.05 13.95 2.44
C ASP A 72 2.73 13.76 3.79
N ASN A 73 1.96 13.49 4.86
CA ASN A 73 2.44 13.55 6.23
C ASN A 73 2.45 12.20 6.97
N GLU A 74 1.55 11.26 6.64
CA GLU A 74 1.35 10.02 7.42
C GLU A 74 1.83 8.76 6.71
N LEU A 75 1.74 8.72 5.38
CA LEU A 75 1.98 7.53 4.57
C LEU A 75 3.39 6.96 4.78
N GLU A 76 4.42 7.79 4.71
CA GLU A 76 5.82 7.35 4.90
C GLU A 76 6.04 6.73 6.28
N THR A 77 5.53 7.39 7.33
CA THR A 77 5.67 6.90 8.70
C THR A 77 4.96 5.56 8.86
N THR A 78 3.78 5.41 8.28
CA THR A 78 3.00 4.16 8.28
C THR A 78 3.76 3.02 7.62
N VAL A 79 4.29 3.24 6.41
CA VAL A 79 5.05 2.22 5.65
C VAL A 79 6.30 1.79 6.43
N ARG A 80 7.07 2.75 6.96
CA ARG A 80 8.28 2.45 7.76
C ARG A 80 7.96 1.65 9.01
N ASN A 81 6.86 1.95 9.69
CA ASN A 81 6.44 1.21 10.89
C ASN A 81 6.07 -0.23 10.55
N ILE A 82 5.30 -0.47 9.49
CA ILE A 82 4.93 -1.83 9.05
C ILE A 82 6.18 -2.61 8.65
N TYR A 83 7.08 -2.01 7.88
CA TYR A 83 8.36 -2.64 7.51
C TYR A 83 9.17 -3.05 8.75
N ALA A 84 9.33 -2.14 9.72
CA ALA A 84 10.08 -2.42 10.94
C ALA A 84 9.44 -3.51 11.81
N GLN A 85 8.10 -3.64 11.80
CA GLN A 85 7.39 -4.72 12.48
C GLN A 85 7.60 -6.08 11.82
N ARG A 86 7.72 -6.11 10.48
CA ARG A 86 7.92 -7.35 9.70
C ARG A 86 9.35 -7.85 9.70
N MET A 87 10.30 -6.99 10.02
CA MET A 87 11.72 -7.33 10.16
C MET A 87 12.11 -7.86 11.55
N GLN A 88 11.17 -7.90 12.51
CA GLN A 88 11.36 -8.44 13.86
C GLN A 88 11.05 -9.93 13.92
#